data_AF-A0A6J7NCX4-F1
#
_entry.id   AF-A0A6J7NCX4-F1
#
_cell.length_a   1.000
_cell.length_b   1.000
_cell.length_c   1.000
_cell.angle_alpha   90.00
_cell.angle_beta   90.00
_cell.angle_gamma   90.00
#
_symmetry.space_group_name_H-M   'P 1'
#
loop_
_entity.id
_entity.type
_entity.pdbx_description
1 polymer ?
#
loop_
_entity_poly.entity_id
_entity_poly.type
_entity_poly.pdbx_seq_one_letter_code
_entity_poly.pdbx_strand_id
1 'polypeptide(L)'
;MSPWTRVVAAPVLAMLLIGSSACSSSEPEADASSKSTADAASPAASPAAQSGEPTEEQVESLVGRYAHYDVVAYQSTDMKTLIISYGFTDLSMKGGSLMATESFCHAEHRGDQPIETTISDAATSAIKPIAAKVDVSLRNGKLHLERPPTPTGIGIEFADPANDALPTDPNDPRTVDDDGDGNPGITVHVKVTEELQGDIYIARREIFQYEVTQQKNLSLIGTVTDNSEQLIIGASNQMFITRAEWIQVPDLNKSPIVLLPVEQSWDCAKLMEQSPQIFPAVPTVDW
;
A
#
# COMPACT_ATOMS: atom_id res chain seq x y z
N MET A 1 41.15 -49.86 -1.22
CA MET A 1 42.58 -49.69 -0.92
C MET A 1 42.91 -48.22 -1.11
N SER A 2 43.27 -47.56 0.00
CA SER A 2 43.74 -46.15 0.14
C SER A 2 45.12 -45.95 -0.54
N PRO A 3 45.73 -44.74 -0.64
CA PRO A 3 45.70 -43.60 0.30
C PRO A 3 45.40 -42.22 -0.35
N TRP A 4 44.78 -41.22 0.29
CA TRP A 4 45.16 -40.40 1.47
C TRP A 4 46.50 -39.66 1.34
N THR A 5 46.44 -38.34 1.06
CA THR A 5 47.32 -37.37 1.72
C THR A 5 46.57 -36.06 1.99
N ARG A 6 46.50 -35.71 3.27
CA ARG A 6 45.98 -34.46 3.83
C ARG A 6 47.03 -33.36 3.72
N VAL A 7 46.61 -32.10 3.58
CA VAL A 7 47.39 -30.94 4.01
C VAL A 7 46.58 -30.23 5.09
N VAL A 8 47.16 -30.17 6.28
CA VAL A 8 46.74 -29.37 7.44
C VAL A 8 47.91 -28.46 7.77
N ALA A 9 47.67 -27.15 7.85
CA ALA A 9 48.45 -26.22 8.66
C ALA A 9 47.60 -24.98 8.96
N ALA A 10 47.14 -24.88 10.20
CA ALA A 10 46.84 -23.63 10.92
C ALA A 10 47.98 -23.42 11.95
N PRO A 11 47.99 -22.40 12.83
CA PRO A 11 47.35 -21.08 12.86
C PRO A 11 48.38 -19.93 13.10
N VAL A 12 47.95 -18.67 13.06
CA VAL A 12 48.65 -17.57 13.77
C VAL A 12 47.64 -16.83 14.66
N LEU A 13 47.99 -16.74 15.94
CA LEU A 13 47.28 -16.13 17.06
C LEU A 13 48.16 -14.99 17.63
N ALA A 14 47.58 -13.82 17.87
CA ALA A 14 48.01 -12.80 18.85
C ALA A 14 46.84 -11.79 19.00
N MET A 15 46.06 -11.68 20.09
CA MET A 15 46.33 -11.12 21.44
C MET A 15 47.08 -9.78 21.40
N LEU A 16 46.80 -8.70 22.13
CA LEU A 16 45.74 -8.16 23.03
C LEU A 16 46.33 -6.81 23.55
N LEU A 17 45.51 -5.87 24.07
CA LEU A 17 45.77 -4.75 25.04
C LEU A 17 45.06 -3.46 24.60
N ILE A 18 43.91 -3.08 25.19
CA ILE A 18 43.68 -2.28 26.44
C ILE A 18 44.25 -0.86 26.39
N GLY A 19 43.38 0.14 26.55
CA GLY A 19 43.73 1.53 26.83
C GLY A 19 42.51 2.40 27.15
N SER A 20 42.07 2.37 28.41
CA SER A 20 41.09 3.27 29.03
C SER A 20 41.77 4.54 29.57
N SER A 21 41.17 5.72 29.35
CA SER A 21 41.45 6.94 30.11
C SER A 21 40.17 7.76 30.31
N ALA A 22 39.83 7.99 31.57
CA ALA A 22 38.84 8.93 32.07
C ALA A 22 39.55 10.04 32.87
N CYS A 23 39.04 11.28 32.83
CA CYS A 23 39.20 12.41 33.78
C CYS A 23 38.42 13.59 33.19
N SER A 24 37.25 14.01 33.68
CA SER A 24 36.91 14.79 34.90
C SER A 24 37.29 16.29 34.88
N SER A 25 36.22 17.12 34.90
CA SER A 25 35.99 18.41 35.60
C SER A 25 36.90 19.63 35.34
N SER A 26 36.30 20.77 34.92
CA SER A 26 35.82 21.87 35.80
C SER A 26 35.70 23.23 35.05
N GLU A 27 34.53 23.87 35.12
CA GLU A 27 34.27 25.33 34.99
C GLU A 27 34.96 26.12 36.15
N PRO A 28 35.16 27.48 36.12
CA PRO A 28 34.07 28.46 35.95
C PRO A 28 34.38 29.91 35.42
N GLU A 29 33.25 30.59 35.12
CA GLU A 29 32.84 31.99 35.41
C GLU A 29 33.29 33.27 34.65
N ALA A 30 32.28 34.16 34.53
CA ALA A 30 32.26 35.63 34.39
C ALA A 30 32.30 36.24 32.96
N ASP A 31 31.52 37.24 32.53
CA ASP A 31 30.47 38.06 33.16
C ASP A 31 29.71 38.88 32.06
N ALA A 32 28.54 39.40 32.44
CA ALA A 32 27.93 40.69 32.04
C ALA A 32 27.33 40.98 30.63
N SER A 33 25.99 40.97 30.60
CA SER A 33 25.08 42.13 30.41
C SER A 33 24.72 42.73 29.03
N SER A 34 23.41 42.58 28.74
CA SER A 34 22.43 43.49 28.10
C SER A 34 22.37 43.66 26.57
N LYS A 35 21.22 43.28 25.99
CA LYS A 35 20.13 44.22 25.62
C LYS A 35 18.90 43.47 25.08
N SER A 36 17.74 43.85 25.59
CA SER A 36 16.42 43.55 25.04
C SER A 36 16.18 44.32 23.74
N THR A 37 15.60 43.69 22.72
CA THR A 37 14.45 44.21 21.94
C THR A 37 13.98 43.23 20.86
N ALA A 38 12.67 43.30 20.61
CA ALA A 38 11.91 42.84 19.44
C ALA A 38 11.27 41.45 19.51
N ASP A 39 10.02 41.46 19.97
CA ASP A 39 8.94 40.54 19.63
C ASP A 39 9.02 40.05 18.17
N ALA A 40 9.27 38.75 18.00
CA ALA A 40 8.93 38.03 16.79
C ALA A 40 7.68 37.20 17.12
N ALA A 41 6.56 37.59 16.53
CA ALA A 41 5.30 36.89 16.60
C ALA A 41 5.50 35.40 16.28
N SER A 42 5.13 34.56 17.24
CA SER A 42 5.03 33.12 17.04
C SER A 42 4.02 32.85 15.92
N PRO A 43 4.34 32.06 14.88
CA PRO A 43 3.36 31.69 13.87
C PRO A 43 2.23 30.93 14.57
N ALA A 44 1.01 31.43 14.41
CA ALA A 44 -0.20 30.83 14.95
C ALA A 44 -0.23 29.33 14.64
N ALA A 45 -0.23 28.52 15.70
CA ALA A 45 -0.53 27.10 15.59
C ALA A 45 -1.87 26.97 14.84
N SER A 46 -1.89 26.13 13.80
CA SER A 46 -3.15 25.72 13.18
C SER A 46 -4.10 25.26 14.29
N PRO A 47 -5.38 25.69 14.29
CA PRO A 47 -6.32 25.23 15.29
C PRO A 47 -6.35 23.70 15.24
N ALA A 48 -5.98 23.06 16.37
CA ALA A 48 -6.10 21.63 16.52
C ALA A 48 -7.52 21.23 16.12
N ALA A 49 -7.64 20.29 15.18
CA ALA A 49 -8.94 19.79 14.74
C ALA A 49 -9.74 19.37 15.98
N GLN A 50 -10.96 19.86 16.11
CA GLN A 50 -11.85 19.44 17.19
C GLN A 50 -12.19 17.98 16.94
N SER A 51 -11.63 17.10 17.77
CA SER A 51 -11.91 15.67 17.77
C SER A 51 -12.99 15.33 18.80
N GLY A 52 -13.89 14.42 18.46
CA GLY A 52 -14.91 13.90 19.35
C GLY A 52 -15.24 12.44 19.04
N GLU A 53 -15.95 11.78 19.95
CA GLU A 53 -16.48 10.44 19.72
C GLU A 53 -17.81 10.52 18.95
N PRO A 54 -17.99 9.76 17.86
CA PRO A 54 -19.26 9.68 17.16
C PRO A 54 -20.31 8.96 18.00
N THR A 55 -21.58 9.32 17.83
CA THR A 55 -22.69 8.54 18.42
C THR A 55 -22.87 7.21 17.67
N GLU A 56 -23.53 6.25 18.31
CA GLU A 56 -23.86 4.96 17.68
C GLU A 56 -24.69 5.15 16.39
N GLU A 57 -25.71 6.03 16.41
CA GLU A 57 -26.52 6.38 15.24
C GLU A 57 -25.67 6.95 14.09
N GLN A 58 -24.66 7.76 14.41
CA GLN A 58 -23.74 8.29 13.40
C GLN A 58 -22.90 7.18 12.77
N VAL A 59 -22.41 6.22 13.57
CA VAL A 59 -21.66 5.07 13.06
C VAL A 59 -22.57 4.16 12.22
N GLU A 60 -23.78 3.88 12.68
CA GLU A 60 -24.77 3.06 11.95
C GLU A 60 -25.17 3.70 10.61
N SER A 61 -25.16 5.03 10.52
CA SER A 61 -25.45 5.74 9.26
C SER A 61 -24.42 5.49 8.15
N LEU A 62 -23.24 4.92 8.47
CA LEU A 62 -22.21 4.54 7.51
C LEU A 62 -22.43 3.14 6.92
N VAL A 63 -23.40 2.36 7.43
CA VAL A 63 -23.66 1.01 6.92
C VAL A 63 -24.21 1.08 5.50
N GLY A 64 -23.61 0.30 4.59
CA GLY A 64 -24.03 0.21 3.20
C GLY A 64 -22.92 -0.24 2.26
N ARG A 65 -23.27 -0.34 0.98
CA ARG A 65 -22.33 -0.59 -0.11
C ARG A 65 -21.84 0.70 -0.72
N TYR A 66 -20.53 0.78 -0.93
CA TYR A 66 -19.88 1.90 -1.58
C TYR A 66 -19.18 1.42 -2.83
N ALA A 67 -19.44 2.07 -3.96
CA ALA A 67 -18.57 1.98 -5.13
C ALA A 67 -17.22 2.60 -4.75
N HIS A 68 -16.16 1.83 -4.95
CA HIS A 68 -14.79 2.14 -4.58
C HIS A 68 -14.00 2.52 -5.82
N TYR A 69 -13.29 3.64 -5.75
CA TYR A 69 -12.26 4.08 -6.68
C TYR A 69 -11.06 4.53 -5.88
N ASP A 70 -9.91 3.91 -6.10
CA ASP A 70 -8.65 4.33 -5.52
C ASP A 70 -7.58 4.49 -6.60
N VAL A 71 -6.61 5.34 -6.28
CA VAL A 71 -5.39 5.51 -7.04
C VAL A 71 -4.26 5.34 -6.06
N VAL A 72 -3.22 4.62 -6.46
CA VAL A 72 -1.96 4.53 -5.72
C VAL A 72 -0.82 4.92 -6.64
N ALA A 73 -0.11 5.98 -6.27
CA ALA A 73 1.05 6.46 -7.01
C ALA A 73 2.32 5.79 -6.48
N TYR A 74 3.09 5.21 -7.39
CA TYR A 74 4.40 4.63 -7.10
C TYR A 74 5.49 5.26 -7.96
N GLN A 75 6.70 5.20 -7.44
CA GLN A 75 7.90 5.53 -8.18
C GLN A 75 9.02 4.53 -7.87
N SER A 76 9.88 4.31 -8.85
CA SER A 76 11.18 3.68 -8.70
C SER A 76 12.26 4.69 -9.10
N THR A 77 13.50 4.24 -9.28
CA THR A 77 14.59 5.10 -9.75
C THR A 77 14.29 5.74 -11.11
N ASP A 78 13.67 4.99 -12.03
CA ASP A 78 13.57 5.37 -13.44
C ASP A 78 12.13 5.45 -13.97
N MET A 79 11.13 5.07 -13.16
CA MET A 79 9.74 4.97 -13.61
C MET A 79 8.76 5.49 -12.57
N LYS A 80 7.66 6.06 -13.05
CA LYS A 80 6.52 6.50 -12.25
C LYS A 80 5.28 5.81 -12.76
N THR A 81 4.42 5.38 -11.84
CA THR A 81 3.19 4.70 -12.21
C THR A 81 2.04 5.02 -11.26
N LEU A 82 0.83 4.88 -11.78
CA LEU A 82 -0.42 4.86 -11.05
C LEU A 82 -1.06 3.48 -11.26
N ILE A 83 -1.47 2.88 -10.15
CA ILE A 83 -2.44 1.79 -10.16
C ILE A 83 -3.78 2.42 -9.79
N ILE A 84 -4.80 2.20 -10.61
CA ILE A 84 -6.16 2.70 -10.38
C ILE A 84 -7.07 1.49 -10.21
N SER A 85 -7.73 1.37 -9.07
CA SER A 85 -8.56 0.21 -8.75
C SER A 85 -10.03 0.61 -8.63
N TYR A 86 -10.89 -0.27 -9.11
CA TYR A 86 -12.34 -0.16 -9.02
C TYR A 86 -12.91 -1.36 -8.29
N GLY A 87 -13.87 -1.14 -7.40
CA GLY A 87 -14.48 -2.23 -6.65
C GLY A 87 -15.63 -1.79 -5.75
N PHE A 88 -15.81 -2.51 -4.65
CA PHE A 88 -16.75 -2.15 -3.61
C PHE A 88 -16.11 -2.22 -2.23
N THR A 89 -16.53 -1.30 -1.37
CA THR A 89 -16.36 -1.40 0.09
C THR A 89 -17.74 -1.59 0.70
N ASP A 90 -17.97 -2.73 1.32
CA ASP A 90 -19.17 -3.01 2.09
C ASP A 90 -18.91 -2.71 3.58
N LEU A 91 -19.64 -1.72 4.11
CA LEU A 91 -19.59 -1.34 5.53
C LEU A 91 -20.78 -1.99 6.27
N SER A 92 -20.50 -2.74 7.33
CA SER A 92 -21.52 -3.46 8.09
C SER A 92 -21.23 -3.50 9.60
N MET A 93 -22.27 -3.59 10.43
CA MET A 93 -22.11 -3.76 11.88
C MET A 93 -21.94 -5.24 12.24
N LYS A 94 -20.87 -5.56 12.98
CA LYS A 94 -20.63 -6.90 13.52
C LYS A 94 -20.05 -6.81 14.92
N GLY A 95 -20.72 -7.41 15.90
CA GLY A 95 -20.26 -7.40 17.30
C GLY A 95 -20.08 -5.99 17.87
N GLY A 96 -20.93 -5.04 17.48
CA GLY A 96 -20.85 -3.64 17.93
C GLY A 96 -19.74 -2.81 17.28
N SER A 97 -19.01 -3.36 16.31
CA SER A 97 -17.99 -2.64 15.53
C SER A 97 -18.40 -2.50 14.08
N LEU A 98 -18.03 -1.38 13.46
CA LEU A 98 -18.13 -1.20 12.02
C LEU A 98 -17.01 -1.99 11.33
N MET A 99 -17.38 -2.84 10.39
CA MET A 99 -16.48 -3.68 9.62
C MET A 99 -16.52 -3.26 8.15
N ALA A 100 -15.36 -3.14 7.53
CA ALA A 100 -15.21 -3.00 6.08
C ALA A 100 -14.86 -4.34 5.45
N THR A 101 -15.43 -4.63 4.29
CA THR A 101 -15.05 -5.74 3.43
C THR A 101 -14.92 -5.24 2.01
N GLU A 102 -13.78 -5.48 1.39
CA GLU A 102 -13.47 -5.01 0.05
C GLU A 102 -13.62 -6.13 -0.97
N SER A 103 -14.04 -5.74 -2.17
CA SER A 103 -13.96 -6.56 -3.37
C SER A 103 -13.47 -5.69 -4.51
N PHE A 104 -12.63 -6.24 -5.38
CA PHE A 104 -12.04 -5.53 -6.50
C PHE A 104 -12.60 -6.11 -7.81
N CYS A 105 -12.90 -5.24 -8.76
CA CYS A 105 -13.55 -5.58 -10.02
C CYS A 105 -12.61 -5.39 -11.20
N HIS A 106 -11.85 -4.30 -11.21
CA HIS A 106 -10.99 -3.91 -12.33
C HIS A 106 -9.81 -3.07 -11.83
N ALA A 107 -8.67 -3.17 -12.51
CA ALA A 107 -7.52 -2.33 -12.26
C ALA A 107 -6.93 -1.80 -13.58
N GLU A 108 -6.58 -0.52 -13.59
CA GLU A 108 -5.84 0.11 -14.68
C GLU A 108 -4.43 0.47 -14.22
N HIS A 109 -3.48 0.39 -15.14
CA HIS A 109 -2.12 0.86 -14.94
C HIS A 109 -1.82 2.04 -15.86
N ARG A 110 -1.18 3.08 -15.33
CA ARG A 110 -0.72 4.25 -16.10
C ARG A 110 0.72 4.55 -15.72
N GLY A 111 1.64 4.44 -16.67
CA GLY A 111 3.05 4.78 -16.49
C GLY A 111 3.45 6.10 -17.17
N ASP A 112 4.62 6.61 -16.81
CA ASP A 112 5.30 7.70 -17.53
C ASP A 112 6.12 7.22 -18.74
N GLN A 113 6.27 5.91 -18.90
CA GLN A 113 6.92 5.26 -20.04
C GLN A 113 5.88 4.80 -21.08
N PRO A 114 6.26 4.65 -22.36
CA PRO A 114 5.41 4.07 -23.41
C PRO A 114 5.33 2.53 -23.26
N ILE A 115 4.88 2.07 -22.10
CA ILE A 115 4.68 0.67 -21.75
C ILE A 115 3.24 0.51 -21.29
N GLU A 116 2.50 -0.33 -22.00
CA GLU A 116 1.15 -0.73 -21.61
C GLU A 116 1.24 -1.96 -20.72
N THR A 117 0.58 -1.88 -19.57
CA THR A 117 0.46 -2.99 -18.63
C THR A 117 -1.01 -3.26 -18.42
N THR A 118 -1.44 -4.51 -18.54
CA THR A 118 -2.83 -4.92 -18.34
C THR A 118 -2.90 -6.12 -17.42
N ILE A 119 -3.89 -6.11 -16.53
CA ILE A 119 -4.19 -7.17 -15.58
C ILE A 119 -5.64 -7.58 -15.84
N SER A 120 -5.92 -8.89 -15.78
CA SER A 120 -7.28 -9.38 -16.01
C SER A 120 -8.19 -9.03 -14.84
N ASP A 121 -9.49 -8.85 -15.11
CA ASP A 121 -10.50 -8.69 -14.05
C ASP A 121 -10.52 -9.89 -13.10
N ALA A 122 -10.18 -11.10 -13.59
CA ALA A 122 -10.05 -12.30 -12.78
C ALA A 122 -8.92 -12.16 -11.75
N ALA A 123 -7.74 -11.70 -12.18
CA ALA A 123 -6.62 -11.41 -11.30
C ALA A 123 -6.96 -10.30 -10.30
N THR A 124 -7.59 -9.21 -10.74
CA THR A 124 -8.04 -8.17 -9.82
C THR A 124 -9.06 -8.68 -8.80
N SER A 125 -10.03 -9.50 -9.24
CA SER A 125 -11.07 -10.09 -8.38
C SER A 125 -10.55 -11.18 -7.44
N ALA A 126 -9.32 -11.66 -7.66
CA ALA A 126 -8.67 -12.60 -6.75
C ALA A 126 -8.22 -11.93 -5.45
N ILE A 127 -8.02 -10.60 -5.45
CA ILE A 127 -7.71 -9.83 -4.24
C ILE A 127 -8.90 -9.89 -3.29
N LYS A 128 -8.76 -10.65 -2.20
CA LYS A 128 -9.83 -10.88 -1.20
C LYS A 128 -9.33 -10.56 0.21
N PRO A 129 -9.27 -9.27 0.60
CA PRO A 129 -8.87 -8.91 1.93
C PRO A 129 -9.85 -9.44 2.98
N ILE A 130 -9.33 -9.76 4.16
CA ILE A 130 -10.18 -10.08 5.30
C ILE A 130 -10.97 -8.85 5.75
N ALA A 131 -12.15 -9.07 6.33
CA ALA A 131 -12.94 -7.99 6.89
C ALA A 131 -12.16 -7.27 8.01
N ALA A 132 -12.01 -5.95 7.89
CA ALA A 132 -11.27 -5.11 8.82
C ALA A 132 -12.21 -4.32 9.72
N LYS A 133 -11.88 -4.20 11.00
CA LYS A 133 -12.55 -3.23 11.87
C LYS A 133 -12.14 -1.83 11.43
N VAL A 134 -13.12 -0.95 11.22
CA VAL A 134 -12.91 0.46 10.89
C VAL A 134 -13.03 1.28 12.17
N ASP A 135 -12.06 2.14 12.43
CA ASP A 135 -12.16 3.11 13.51
C ASP A 135 -12.84 4.38 12.99
N VAL A 136 -13.83 4.87 13.75
CA VAL A 136 -14.64 6.04 13.38
C VAL A 136 -14.46 7.13 14.42
N SER A 137 -14.18 8.34 13.96
CA SER A 137 -14.01 9.53 14.80
C SER A 137 -14.79 10.72 14.22
N LEU A 138 -15.12 11.70 15.06
CA LEU A 138 -15.55 13.02 14.57
C LEU A 138 -14.36 13.94 14.47
N ARG A 139 -14.12 14.51 13.29
CA ARG A 139 -13.11 15.55 13.06
C ARG A 139 -13.80 16.75 12.41
N ASN A 140 -13.78 17.91 13.09
CA ASN A 140 -14.42 19.14 12.61
C ASN A 140 -15.90 18.94 12.23
N GLY A 141 -16.64 18.17 13.03
CA GLY A 141 -18.05 17.88 12.84
C GLY A 141 -18.37 16.91 11.69
N LYS A 142 -17.37 16.26 11.09
CA LYS A 142 -17.54 15.23 10.05
C LYS A 142 -17.05 13.88 10.56
N LEU A 143 -17.71 12.81 10.13
CA LEU A 143 -17.22 11.45 10.36
C LEU A 143 -15.94 11.21 9.55
N HIS A 144 -14.94 10.69 10.24
CA HIS A 144 -13.65 10.30 9.70
C HIS A 144 -13.42 8.83 10.03
N LEU A 145 -13.12 8.04 9.01
CA LEU A 145 -12.95 6.60 9.09
C LEU A 145 -11.49 6.28 8.78
N GLU A 146 -10.91 5.38 9.58
CA GLU A 146 -9.59 4.82 9.37
C GLU A 146 -9.73 3.30 9.26
N ARG A 147 -9.33 2.76 8.10
CA ARG A 147 -9.24 1.33 7.89
C ARG A 147 -7.78 0.90 8.07
N PRO A 148 -7.47 -0.01 9.00
CA PRO A 148 -6.11 -0.46 9.23
C PRO A 148 -5.59 -1.30 8.06
N PRO A 149 -4.26 -1.54 8.00
CA PRO A 149 -3.68 -2.40 6.97
C PRO A 149 -4.19 -3.84 7.10
N THR A 150 -4.51 -4.45 5.96
CA THR A 150 -4.90 -5.87 5.88
C THR A 150 -3.99 -6.61 4.90
N PRO A 151 -2.85 -7.13 5.36
CA PRO A 151 -1.98 -7.96 4.55
C PRO A 151 -2.76 -9.11 3.89
N THR A 152 -2.74 -9.16 2.56
CA THR A 152 -3.51 -10.12 1.75
C THR A 152 -2.59 -10.70 0.69
N GLY A 153 -2.49 -12.03 0.61
CA GLY A 153 -1.75 -12.69 -0.47
C GLY A 153 -2.54 -12.68 -1.77
N ILE A 154 -1.83 -12.46 -2.88
CA ILE A 154 -2.33 -12.71 -4.24
C ILE A 154 -1.23 -13.41 -5.05
N GLY A 155 -1.60 -14.49 -5.73
CA GLY A 155 -0.67 -15.40 -6.38
C GLY A 155 0.19 -16.19 -5.38
N ILE A 156 -0.13 -16.12 -4.09
CA ILE A 156 0.61 -16.78 -3.01
C ILE A 156 -0.26 -16.97 -1.75
N GLU A 157 -0.14 -18.15 -1.15
CA GLU A 157 -0.78 -18.45 0.14
C GLU A 157 0.15 -18.15 1.32
N PHE A 158 -0.36 -17.37 2.27
CA PHE A 158 0.25 -17.15 3.57
C PHE A 158 -0.54 -17.88 4.65
N ALA A 159 0.16 -18.51 5.60
CA ALA A 159 -0.49 -19.04 6.80
C ALA A 159 -0.83 -17.90 7.75
N ASP A 160 0.06 -16.91 7.84
CA ASP A 160 -0.12 -15.67 8.56
C ASP A 160 0.34 -14.49 7.67
N PRO A 161 -0.56 -13.92 6.85
CA PRO A 161 -0.22 -12.82 5.95
C PRO A 161 0.46 -11.63 6.61
N ALA A 162 0.21 -11.38 7.91
CA ALA A 162 0.76 -10.25 8.63
C ALA A 162 2.23 -10.44 9.03
N ASN A 163 2.70 -11.68 9.19
CA ASN A 163 4.02 -11.98 9.73
C ASN A 163 4.89 -12.82 8.80
N ASP A 164 4.29 -13.63 7.93
CA ASP A 164 5.03 -14.43 6.97
C ASP A 164 5.79 -13.53 6.00
N ALA A 165 7.04 -13.89 5.70
CA ALA A 165 7.80 -13.19 4.68
C ALA A 165 7.32 -13.59 3.28
N LEU A 166 7.25 -12.60 2.39
CA LEU A 166 7.16 -12.87 0.96
C LEU A 166 8.43 -13.65 0.53
N PRO A 167 8.29 -14.82 -0.11
CA PRO A 167 9.45 -15.57 -0.56
C PRO A 167 10.30 -14.81 -1.57
N THR A 168 11.54 -15.28 -1.71
CA THR A 168 12.49 -14.80 -2.74
C THR A 168 12.77 -15.85 -3.81
N ASP A 169 12.37 -17.10 -3.60
CA ASP A 169 12.44 -18.18 -4.59
C ASP A 169 11.18 -18.14 -5.47
N PRO A 170 11.31 -17.94 -6.78
CA PRO A 170 10.16 -18.01 -7.69
C PRO A 170 9.49 -19.39 -7.75
N ASN A 171 10.14 -20.47 -7.27
CA ASN A 171 9.55 -21.81 -7.23
C ASN A 171 9.00 -22.17 -5.85
N ASP A 172 8.73 -21.18 -4.99
CA ASP A 172 8.18 -21.43 -3.66
C ASP A 172 6.85 -22.20 -3.77
N PRO A 173 6.67 -23.30 -3.02
CA PRO A 173 5.47 -24.14 -3.12
C PRO A 173 4.19 -23.44 -2.64
N ARG A 174 4.28 -22.26 -2.01
CA ARG A 174 3.13 -21.43 -1.63
C ARG A 174 2.53 -20.66 -2.79
N THR A 175 3.20 -20.58 -3.93
CA THR A 175 2.67 -19.91 -5.13
C THR A 175 1.45 -20.66 -5.65
N VAL A 176 0.38 -19.91 -5.94
CA VAL A 176 -0.91 -20.43 -6.42
C VAL A 176 -1.37 -19.66 -7.65
N ASP A 177 -2.20 -20.30 -8.47
CA ASP A 177 -2.85 -19.70 -9.65
C ASP A 177 -4.18 -19.08 -9.21
N ASP A 178 -4.13 -17.81 -8.83
CA ASP A 178 -5.26 -17.10 -8.22
C ASP A 178 -6.26 -16.55 -9.26
N ASP A 179 -5.81 -16.33 -10.50
CA ASP A 179 -6.64 -15.85 -11.61
C ASP A 179 -7.16 -16.96 -12.53
N GLY A 180 -6.67 -18.19 -12.35
CA GLY A 180 -7.16 -19.41 -12.98
C GLY A 180 -6.74 -19.55 -14.44
N ASP A 181 -5.65 -18.89 -14.84
CA ASP A 181 -5.17 -18.88 -16.22
C ASP A 181 -4.17 -20.02 -16.53
N GLY A 182 -3.79 -20.79 -15.51
CA GLY A 182 -2.86 -21.92 -15.59
C GLY A 182 -1.39 -21.57 -15.34
N ASN A 183 -1.06 -20.30 -15.08
CA ASN A 183 0.28 -19.83 -14.75
C ASN A 183 0.44 -19.65 -13.23
N PRO A 184 1.68 -19.70 -12.70
CA PRO A 184 1.91 -19.46 -11.29
C PRO A 184 1.67 -18.00 -10.91
N GLY A 185 0.98 -17.74 -9.80
CA GLY A 185 0.74 -16.39 -9.32
C GLY A 185 -0.51 -15.77 -9.94
N ILE A 186 -0.37 -14.51 -10.35
CA ILE A 186 -1.30 -13.86 -11.29
C ILE A 186 -0.51 -13.34 -12.50
N THR A 187 -1.20 -13.24 -13.62
CA THR A 187 -0.60 -12.81 -14.89
C THR A 187 -0.82 -11.32 -15.14
N VAL A 188 0.26 -10.64 -15.48
CA VAL A 188 0.27 -9.25 -15.94
C VAL A 188 0.84 -9.22 -17.35
N HIS A 189 0.05 -8.75 -18.30
CA HIS A 189 0.49 -8.60 -19.69
C HIS A 189 1.18 -7.25 -19.87
N VAL A 190 2.37 -7.28 -20.49
CA VAL A 190 3.24 -6.13 -20.73
C VAL A 190 3.47 -5.97 -22.23
N LYS A 191 3.22 -4.76 -22.74
CA LYS A 191 3.42 -4.40 -24.14
C LYS A 191 4.26 -3.13 -24.25
N VAL A 192 5.43 -3.24 -24.84
CA VAL A 192 6.34 -2.10 -25.12
C VAL A 192 6.20 -1.66 -26.58
N THR A 193 6.16 -2.62 -27.49
CA THR A 193 5.80 -2.42 -28.92
C THR A 193 4.93 -3.59 -29.38
N GLU A 194 4.41 -3.56 -30.61
CA GLU A 194 3.66 -4.69 -31.17
C GLU A 194 4.52 -5.96 -31.27
N GLU A 195 5.82 -5.82 -31.49
CA GLU A 195 6.79 -6.91 -31.57
C GLU A 195 7.39 -7.30 -30.22
N LEU A 196 7.38 -6.39 -29.24
CA LEU A 196 7.90 -6.61 -27.89
C LEU A 196 6.77 -6.54 -26.87
N GLN A 197 6.15 -7.69 -26.66
CA GLN A 197 5.11 -7.92 -25.66
C GLN A 197 5.27 -9.31 -25.04
N GLY A 198 4.63 -9.53 -23.90
CA GLY A 198 4.61 -10.80 -23.20
C GLY A 198 4.01 -10.64 -21.82
N ASP A 199 4.27 -11.62 -20.96
CA ASP A 199 3.58 -11.76 -19.69
C ASP A 199 4.63 -11.83 -18.58
N ILE A 200 4.32 -11.22 -17.45
CA ILE A 200 5.02 -11.41 -16.18
C ILE A 200 4.07 -12.08 -15.20
N TYR A 201 4.62 -12.98 -14.40
CA TYR A 201 3.90 -13.72 -13.38
C TYR A 201 4.33 -13.19 -12.02
N ILE A 202 3.38 -12.73 -11.21
CA ILE A 202 3.69 -12.10 -9.93
C ILE A 202 2.96 -12.76 -8.77
N ALA A 203 3.64 -12.81 -7.63
CA ALA A 203 3.03 -12.97 -6.32
C ALA A 203 3.17 -11.66 -5.57
N ARG A 204 2.15 -11.26 -4.82
CA ARG A 204 2.16 -10.00 -4.08
C ARG A 204 1.52 -10.18 -2.71
N ARG A 205 2.02 -9.41 -1.74
CA ARG A 205 1.34 -9.16 -0.48
C ARG A 205 0.77 -7.75 -0.55
N GLU A 206 -0.54 -7.65 -0.70
CA GLU A 206 -1.27 -6.39 -0.68
C GLU A 206 -1.38 -5.90 0.77
N ILE A 207 -0.85 -4.71 1.08
CA ILE A 207 -0.91 -4.09 2.42
C ILE A 207 -1.57 -2.72 2.29
N PHE A 208 -2.86 -2.77 2.00
CA PHE A 208 -3.71 -1.60 1.75
C PHE A 208 -4.31 -1.06 3.05
N GLN A 209 -4.18 0.25 3.28
CA GLN A 209 -4.85 0.99 4.34
C GLN A 209 -5.36 2.34 3.79
N TYR A 210 -6.42 2.88 4.38
CA TYR A 210 -6.91 4.20 3.97
C TYR A 210 -7.56 4.96 5.12
N GLU A 211 -7.58 6.28 4.95
CA GLU A 211 -8.39 7.18 5.75
C GLU A 211 -9.34 7.97 4.85
N VAL A 212 -10.59 8.13 5.27
CA VAL A 212 -11.62 8.86 4.50
C VAL A 212 -12.47 9.73 5.40
N THR A 213 -12.92 10.86 4.87
CA THR A 213 -13.83 11.78 5.57
C THR A 213 -15.14 11.89 4.81
N GLN A 214 -16.25 11.83 5.55
CA GLN A 214 -17.59 11.97 5.00
C GLN A 214 -17.82 13.38 4.43
N GLN A 215 -18.38 13.41 3.23
CA GLN A 215 -18.76 14.61 2.51
C GLN A 215 -20.27 14.86 2.61
N LYS A 216 -20.72 16.04 2.16
CA LYS A 216 -22.13 16.45 2.26
C LYS A 216 -23.09 15.54 1.46
N ASN A 217 -22.61 14.98 0.36
CA ASN A 217 -23.31 14.01 -0.49
C ASN A 217 -23.16 12.56 0.02
N LEU A 218 -22.70 12.37 1.26
CA LEU A 218 -22.46 11.07 1.91
C LEU A 218 -21.32 10.23 1.31
N SER A 219 -20.62 10.71 0.28
CA SER A 219 -19.39 10.05 -0.17
C SER A 219 -18.31 10.16 0.90
N LEU A 220 -17.42 9.18 0.96
CA LEU A 220 -16.23 9.21 1.80
C LEU A 220 -15.03 9.44 0.88
N ILE A 221 -14.23 10.46 1.18
CA ILE A 221 -13.08 10.84 0.34
C ILE A 221 -11.86 11.01 1.23
N GLY A 222 -10.72 10.51 0.78
CA GLY A 222 -9.44 10.68 1.47
C GLY A 222 -8.31 10.05 0.68
N THR A 223 -7.41 9.35 1.37
CA THR A 223 -6.15 8.87 0.79
C THR A 223 -5.83 7.45 1.21
N VAL A 224 -5.09 6.77 0.33
CA VAL A 224 -4.53 5.44 0.55
C VAL A 224 -3.08 5.55 1.01
N THR A 225 -2.69 4.72 1.96
CA THR A 225 -1.29 4.34 2.15
C THR A 225 -1.14 2.88 1.77
N ASP A 226 -0.11 2.58 1.00
CA ASP A 226 0.15 1.24 0.51
C ASP A 226 1.60 0.85 0.77
N ASN A 227 1.76 -0.25 1.52
CA ASN A 227 3.07 -0.83 1.86
C ASN A 227 3.25 -2.22 1.24
N SER A 228 2.55 -2.50 0.13
CA SER A 228 2.57 -3.80 -0.52
C SER A 228 3.95 -4.20 -1.04
N GLU A 229 4.16 -5.51 -1.14
CA GLU A 229 5.40 -6.11 -1.60
C GLU A 229 5.14 -7.06 -2.76
N GLN A 230 6.02 -7.09 -3.75
CA GLN A 230 5.87 -7.90 -4.95
C GLN A 230 7.08 -8.78 -5.22
N LEU A 231 6.82 -10.00 -5.70
CA LEU A 231 7.78 -10.95 -6.23
C LEU A 231 7.43 -11.24 -7.69
N ILE A 232 8.39 -11.04 -8.60
CA ILE A 232 8.29 -11.59 -9.96
C ILE A 232 8.69 -13.06 -9.90
N ILE A 233 7.71 -13.94 -10.16
CA ILE A 233 7.88 -15.38 -10.23
C ILE A 233 8.54 -15.78 -11.55
N GLY A 234 8.11 -15.15 -12.64
CA GLY A 234 8.62 -15.47 -13.96
C GLY A 234 8.09 -14.54 -15.03
N ALA A 235 8.44 -14.84 -16.28
CA ALA A 235 7.95 -14.11 -17.43
C ALA A 235 8.01 -14.99 -18.69
N SER A 236 7.14 -14.73 -19.65
CA SER A 236 7.21 -15.36 -20.98
C SER A 236 8.41 -14.84 -21.80
N ASN A 237 8.93 -13.66 -21.46
CA ASN A 237 10.18 -13.12 -21.98
C ASN A 237 11.08 -12.66 -20.82
N GLN A 238 12.32 -13.18 -20.78
CA GLN A 238 13.31 -12.87 -19.74
C GLN A 238 13.64 -11.36 -19.62
N MET A 239 13.44 -10.59 -20.69
CA MET A 239 13.65 -9.14 -20.68
C MET A 239 12.69 -8.40 -19.72
N PHE A 240 11.53 -8.99 -19.39
CA PHE A 240 10.57 -8.39 -18.48
C PHE A 240 10.82 -8.75 -17.01
N ILE A 241 11.79 -9.61 -16.71
CA ILE A 241 12.20 -9.88 -15.34
C ILE A 241 13.06 -8.71 -14.85
N THR A 242 12.42 -7.77 -14.17
CA THR A 242 13.09 -6.61 -13.57
C THR A 242 12.90 -6.60 -12.06
N ARG A 243 13.90 -6.10 -11.33
CA ARG A 243 13.78 -5.84 -9.90
C ARG A 243 13.67 -4.34 -9.71
N ALA A 244 12.47 -3.82 -9.89
CA ALA A 244 12.17 -2.44 -9.53
C ALA A 244 11.75 -2.41 -8.06
N GLU A 245 12.44 -1.61 -7.26
CA GLU A 245 12.01 -1.26 -5.91
C GLU A 245 11.01 -0.11 -6.04
N TRP A 246 9.73 -0.47 -6.11
CA TRP A 246 8.64 0.49 -6.10
C TRP A 246 8.39 0.98 -4.68
N ILE A 247 8.35 2.29 -4.51
CA ILE A 247 7.90 2.94 -3.28
C ILE A 247 6.67 3.78 -3.60
N GLN A 248 5.72 3.82 -2.68
CA GLN A 248 4.61 4.77 -2.80
C GLN A 248 5.16 6.20 -2.77
N VAL A 249 4.63 7.06 -3.63
CA VAL A 249 4.97 8.48 -3.63
C VAL A 249 4.51 9.10 -2.29
N PRO A 250 5.40 9.76 -1.52
CA PRO A 250 5.05 10.26 -0.17
C PRO A 250 3.92 11.29 -0.12
N ASP A 251 3.69 12.02 -1.22
CA ASP A 251 2.55 12.93 -1.33
C ASP A 251 1.26 12.14 -1.58
N LEU A 252 0.53 11.85 -0.50
CA LEU A 252 -0.70 11.06 -0.55
C LEU A 252 -1.85 11.73 -1.33
N ASN A 253 -1.74 13.01 -1.70
CA ASN A 253 -2.69 13.62 -2.63
C ASN A 253 -2.65 12.97 -4.02
N LYS A 254 -1.56 12.25 -4.34
CA LYS A 254 -1.44 11.43 -5.55
C LYS A 254 -1.99 10.01 -5.38
N SER A 255 -2.40 9.64 -4.17
CA SER A 255 -3.04 8.36 -3.88
C SER A 255 -4.46 8.53 -3.28
N PRO A 256 -5.38 9.22 -3.97
CA PRO A 256 -6.74 9.43 -3.48
C PRO A 256 -7.58 8.16 -3.45
N ILE A 257 -8.58 8.15 -2.58
CA ILE A 257 -9.67 7.15 -2.56
C ILE A 257 -11.02 7.86 -2.48
N VAL A 258 -12.00 7.32 -3.19
CA VAL A 258 -13.40 7.73 -3.20
C VAL A 258 -14.28 6.51 -2.95
N LEU A 259 -15.11 6.59 -1.90
CA LEU A 259 -16.18 5.65 -1.61
C LEU A 259 -17.52 6.36 -1.83
N LEU A 260 -18.25 5.97 -2.85
CA LEU A 260 -19.55 6.54 -3.19
C LEU A 260 -20.68 5.58 -2.81
N PRO A 261 -21.65 5.96 -1.95
CA PRO A 261 -22.78 5.10 -1.64
C PRO A 261 -23.54 4.69 -2.90
N VAL A 262 -23.82 3.39 -3.03
CA VAL A 262 -24.60 2.82 -4.15
C VAL A 262 -25.59 1.79 -3.65
N GLU A 263 -26.50 1.34 -4.52
CA GLU A 263 -27.44 0.29 -4.17
C GLU A 263 -26.72 -1.05 -3.93
N GLN A 264 -27.23 -1.85 -2.99
CA GLN A 264 -26.64 -3.16 -2.66
C GLN A 264 -26.61 -4.13 -3.86
N SER A 265 -27.51 -3.94 -4.82
CA SER A 265 -27.64 -4.75 -6.03
C SER A 265 -26.56 -4.52 -7.09
N TRP A 266 -25.72 -3.48 -6.94
CA TRP A 266 -24.65 -3.21 -7.90
C TRP A 266 -23.63 -4.36 -7.90
N ASP A 267 -23.24 -4.75 -9.09
CA ASP A 267 -22.17 -5.72 -9.37
C ASP A 267 -21.04 -5.04 -10.16
N CYS A 268 -19.97 -5.80 -10.42
CA CYS A 268 -18.81 -5.26 -11.15
C CYS A 268 -19.18 -4.75 -12.55
N ALA A 269 -20.08 -5.45 -13.26
CA ALA A 269 -20.50 -5.01 -14.59
C ALA A 269 -21.19 -3.63 -14.53
N LYS A 270 -22.09 -3.44 -13.55
CA LYS A 270 -22.75 -2.16 -13.33
C LYS A 270 -21.78 -1.08 -12.91
N LEU A 271 -20.86 -1.39 -11.99
CA LEU A 271 -19.83 -0.46 -11.56
C LEU A 271 -19.02 0.07 -12.74
N MET A 272 -18.52 -0.82 -13.60
CA MET A 272 -17.70 -0.44 -14.74
C MET A 272 -18.48 0.34 -15.80
N GLU A 273 -19.77 0.06 -15.99
CA GLU A 273 -20.64 0.87 -16.86
C GLU A 273 -20.83 2.31 -16.32
N GLN A 274 -20.96 2.46 -15.00
CA GLN A 274 -21.27 3.75 -14.37
C GLN A 274 -20.01 4.56 -14.00
N SER A 275 -18.85 3.91 -13.88
CA SER A 275 -17.61 4.51 -13.39
C SER A 275 -17.25 5.86 -14.05
N PRO A 276 -17.41 6.06 -15.39
CA PRO A 276 -17.03 7.33 -16.03
C PRO A 276 -17.91 8.52 -15.63
N GLN A 277 -19.08 8.26 -15.02
CA GLN A 277 -20.04 9.29 -14.62
C GLN A 277 -19.93 9.65 -13.13
N ILE A 278 -19.46 8.70 -12.31
CA ILE A 278 -19.51 8.81 -10.85
C ILE A 278 -18.14 9.06 -10.21
N PHE A 279 -17.06 8.72 -10.91
CA PHE A 279 -15.69 8.94 -10.43
C PHE A 279 -14.98 10.04 -11.20
N PRO A 280 -13.91 10.62 -10.61
CA PRO A 280 -13.01 11.50 -11.35
C PRO A 280 -12.45 10.81 -12.60
N ALA A 281 -12.03 11.62 -13.57
CA ALA A 281 -11.26 11.11 -14.70
C ALA A 281 -9.95 10.48 -14.20
N VAL A 282 -9.52 9.41 -14.88
CA VAL A 282 -8.26 8.73 -14.58
C VAL A 282 -7.11 9.75 -14.67
N PRO A 283 -6.31 9.91 -13.59
CA PRO A 283 -5.23 10.87 -13.57
C PRO A 283 -4.08 10.47 -14.50
N THR A 284 -3.30 11.48 -14.90
CA THR A 284 -2.05 11.29 -15.65
C THR A 284 -0.85 11.32 -14.69
N VAL A 285 0.23 10.64 -15.06
CA VAL A 285 1.50 10.70 -14.34
C VAL A 285 2.20 12.03 -14.65
N ASP A 286 2.24 12.96 -13.70
CA ASP A 286 2.61 14.37 -13.93
C ASP A 286 3.70 14.95 -13.01
N TRP A 287 4.31 14.13 -12.15
CA TRP A 287 5.40 14.54 -11.26
C TRP A 287 6.74 14.04 -11.78
#